data_AF-A0A958K6L9-F1
#
_entry.id   AF-A0A958K6L9-F1
#
_cell.length_a   1.000
_cell.length_b   1.000
_cell.length_c   1.000
_cell.angle_alpha   90.00
_cell.angle_beta   90.00
_cell.angle_gamma   90.00
#
_symmetry.space_group_name_H-M   'P 1'
#
loop_
_entity.id
_entity.type
_entity.pdbx_description
1 polymer ?
#
loop_
_entity_poly.entity_id
_entity_poly.type
_entity_poly.pdbx_seq_one_letter_code
_entity_poly.pdbx_strand_id
1 'polypeptide(L)'
;MHVILWISVVLAIGCYICEPVQDPDLWWHITIGRWIQAHGQVPLEEHWNRFALGEPFKAYSWLVELLFASVDDTFGDQGLIVLKLVFGVLLSAASF
;
A
#
# COMPACT_ATOMS: atom_id res chain seq x y z
N MET A 1 -5.40 -21.40 -29.07
CA MET A 1 -6.49 -21.53 -28.06
C MET A 1 -6.00 -21.26 -26.64
N HIS A 2 -4.89 -21.85 -26.18
CA HIS A 2 -4.34 -21.63 -24.83
C HIS A 2 -3.88 -20.19 -24.53
N VAL A 3 -3.22 -19.50 -25.47
CA VAL A 3 -2.73 -18.12 -25.26
C VAL A 3 -3.88 -17.14 -25.00
N ILE A 4 -4.97 -17.26 -25.75
CA ILE A 4 -6.17 -16.43 -25.57
C ILE A 4 -6.77 -16.69 -24.19
N LEU A 5 -6.84 -17.95 -23.76
CA LEU A 5 -7.37 -18.32 -22.45
C LEU A 5 -6.53 -17.72 -21.31
N TRP A 6 -5.19 -17.75 -21.43
CA TRP A 6 -4.29 -17.13 -20.45
C TRP A 6 -4.41 -15.61 -20.40
N ILE A 7 -4.50 -14.94 -21.55
CA ILE A 7 -4.72 -13.49 -21.61
C ILE A 7 -6.05 -13.13 -20.94
N SER A 8 -7.13 -13.88 -21.20
CA SER A 8 -8.43 -13.66 -20.56
C SER A 8 -8.38 -13.84 -19.05
N VAL A 9 -7.63 -14.84 -18.55
CA VAL A 9 -7.44 -15.06 -17.11
C VAL A 9 -6.68 -13.89 -16.47
N VAL A 10 -5.59 -13.42 -17.09
CA VAL A 10 -4.82 -12.27 -16.59
C VAL A 10 -5.68 -11.00 -16.58
N LEU A 11 -6.46 -10.75 -17.63
CA LEU A 11 -7.36 -9.61 -17.70
C LEU A 11 -8.47 -9.69 -16.65
N ALA A 12 -9.07 -10.87 -16.43
CA ALA A 12 -10.10 -11.05 -15.41
C ALA A 12 -9.56 -10.82 -13.99
N ILE A 13 -8.36 -11.34 -13.70
CA ILE A 13 -7.67 -11.12 -12.41
C ILE A 13 -7.31 -9.64 -12.26
N GLY A 14 -6.79 -9.01 -13.32
CA GLY A 14 -6.50 -7.57 -13.34
C GLY A 14 -7.73 -6.72 -13.04
N CYS A 15 -8.88 -7.02 -13.68
CA CYS A 15 -10.15 -6.34 -13.41
C CYS A 15 -10.64 -6.51 -11.97
N TYR A 16 -10.50 -7.70 -11.39
CA TYR A 16 -10.86 -7.96 -9.99
C TYR A 16 -9.95 -7.20 -9.00
N ILE A 17 -8.65 -7.09 -9.30
CA ILE A 17 -7.69 -6.41 -8.44
C ILE A 17 -7.82 -4.88 -8.54
N CYS A 18 -8.22 -4.35 -9.69
CA CYS A 18 -8.42 -2.92 -9.96
C CYS A 18 -9.69 -2.31 -9.34
N GLU A 19 -10.40 -3.02 -8.47
CA GLU A 19 -11.47 -2.40 -7.69
C GLU A 19 -10.93 -1.20 -6.89
N PRO A 20 -11.78 -0.17 -6.63
CA PRO A 20 -11.40 0.97 -5.81
C PRO A 20 -10.77 0.53 -4.48
N VAL A 21 -9.94 1.37 -3.89
CA VAL A 21 -9.33 1.12 -2.58
C VAL A 21 -10.45 0.91 -1.54
N GLN A 22 -10.68 -0.35 -1.16
CA GLN A 22 -11.72 -0.74 -0.19
C GLN A 22 -11.19 -0.74 1.25
N ASP A 23 -9.89 -0.94 1.44
CA ASP A 23 -9.29 -1.09 2.76
C ASP A 23 -9.15 0.27 3.46
N PRO A 24 -9.92 0.52 4.55
CA PRO A 24 -9.83 1.78 5.27
C PRO A 24 -8.47 1.97 5.97
N ASP A 25 -7.74 0.89 6.28
CA ASP A 25 -6.47 0.96 7.00
C ASP A 25 -5.34 1.56 6.11
N LEU A 26 -5.51 1.57 4.79
CA LEU A 26 -4.52 2.17 3.88
C LEU A 26 -4.24 3.64 4.23
N TRP A 27 -5.27 4.39 4.61
CA TRP A 27 -5.15 5.80 4.95
C TRP A 27 -4.34 6.03 6.22
N TRP A 28 -4.38 5.07 7.16
CA TRP A 28 -3.54 5.09 8.36
C TRP A 28 -2.06 4.96 7.99
N HIS A 29 -1.74 4.00 7.11
CA HIS A 29 -0.38 3.80 6.63
C HIS A 29 0.17 5.00 5.85
N ILE A 30 -0.64 5.62 5.00
CA ILE A 30 -0.27 6.86 4.29
C ILE A 30 0.00 7.99 5.29
N THR A 31 -0.85 8.12 6.31
CA THR A 31 -0.71 9.16 7.35
C THR A 31 0.59 8.98 8.14
N ILE A 32 0.91 7.75 8.57
CA ILE A 32 2.18 7.46 9.23
C ILE A 32 3.36 7.75 8.30
N GLY A 33 3.29 7.32 7.04
CA GLY A 33 4.33 7.56 6.05
C GLY A 33 4.62 9.04 5.86
N ARG A 34 3.58 9.88 5.72
CA ARG A 34 3.72 11.34 5.64
C ARG A 34 4.32 11.94 6.91
N TRP A 35 3.95 11.42 8.08
CA TRP A 35 4.56 11.85 9.34
C TRP A 35 6.07 11.53 9.37
N ILE A 36 6.47 10.33 8.95
CA ILE A 36 7.88 9.92 8.87
C ILE A 36 8.64 10.80 7.88
N GLN A 37 8.08 11.08 6.69
CA GLN A 37 8.68 11.98 5.70
C GLN A 37 8.89 13.38 6.29
N ALA A 38 7.90 13.92 7.01
CA ALA A 38 7.96 15.26 7.58
C ALA A 38 8.95 15.38 8.75
N HIS A 39 9.10 14.35 9.57
CA HIS A 39 9.95 14.38 10.77
C HIS A 39 11.34 13.77 10.55
N GLY A 40 11.54 13.01 9.47
CA GLY A 40 12.81 12.32 9.18
C GLY A 40 13.15 11.21 10.17
N GLN A 41 12.17 10.73 10.94
CA GLN A 41 12.36 9.70 11.96
C GLN A 41 11.16 8.75 12.03
N VAL A 42 11.39 7.54 12.54
CA VAL A 42 10.35 6.55 12.78
C VAL A 42 9.64 6.87 14.11
N PRO A 43 8.30 6.90 14.16
CA PRO A 43 7.56 7.19 15.39
C PRO A 43 7.83 6.12 16.44
N LEU A 44 8.20 6.56 17.64
CA LEU A 44 8.42 5.70 18.81
C LEU A 44 7.24 5.73 19.79
N GLU A 45 6.37 6.72 19.66
CA GLU A 45 5.21 6.95 20.52
C GLU A 45 3.94 7.03 19.67
N GLU A 46 2.81 6.70 20.28
CA GLU A 46 1.50 6.72 19.64
C GLU A 46 0.94 8.15 19.63
N HIS A 47 0.65 8.66 18.43
CA HIS A 47 0.23 10.06 18.20
C HIS A 47 -1.21 10.18 17.69
N TRP A 48 -1.81 9.09 17.24
CA TRP A 48 -3.06 9.11 16.46
C TRP A 48 -4.22 8.49 17.23
N ASN A 49 -3.97 7.44 18.01
CA ASN A 49 -4.98 6.81 18.86
C ASN A 49 -5.15 7.57 20.18
N ARG A 50 -6.30 8.25 20.34
CA ARG A 50 -6.64 9.03 21.54
C ARG A 50 -6.51 8.26 22.86
N PHE A 51 -6.80 6.96 22.86
CA PHE A 51 -6.78 6.15 24.07
C PHE A 51 -5.39 5.60 24.44
N ALA A 52 -4.44 5.71 23.53
CA ALA A 52 -3.08 5.21 23.70
C ALA A 52 -2.02 6.30 23.46
N LEU A 53 -2.41 7.58 23.50
CA LEU A 53 -1.50 8.71 23.30
C LEU A 53 -0.29 8.62 24.25
N GLY A 54 0.91 8.67 23.69
CA GLY A 54 2.18 8.59 24.43
C GLY A 54 2.62 7.18 24.82
N GLU A 55 1.84 6.14 24.51
CA GLU A 55 2.30 4.75 24.66
C GLU A 55 3.31 4.38 23.56
N PRO A 56 4.18 3.38 23.78
CA PRO A 56 5.15 2.95 22.78
C PRO A 56 4.46 2.50 21.48
N PHE A 57 4.83 3.14 20.37
CA PHE A 57 4.34 2.78 19.03
C PHE A 57 5.35 1.90 18.30
N LYS A 58 4.86 0.82 17.70
CA LYS A 58 5.68 -0.10 16.90
C LYS A 58 5.40 0.12 15.43
N ALA A 59 6.22 0.94 14.79
CA ALA A 59 6.18 1.15 13.35
C ALA A 59 6.88 0.00 12.59
N TYR A 60 6.29 -1.21 12.59
CA TYR A 60 6.89 -2.37 11.92
C TYR A 60 6.85 -2.26 10.37
N SER A 61 5.92 -1.47 9.84
CA SER A 61 5.67 -1.25 8.40
C SER A 61 6.27 0.06 7.86
N TRP A 62 7.15 0.73 8.60
CA TRP A 62 7.61 2.10 8.31
C TRP A 62 8.14 2.32 6.89
N LEU A 63 8.86 1.36 6.32
CA LEU A 63 9.44 1.49 4.98
C LEU A 63 8.36 1.44 3.89
N VAL A 64 7.36 0.60 4.07
CA VAL A 64 6.22 0.48 3.14
C VAL A 64 5.30 1.69 3.29
N GLU A 65 5.14 2.21 4.50
CA GLU A 65 4.39 3.43 4.78
C GLU A 65 5.01 4.63 4.05
N LEU A 66 6.34 4.75 4.05
CA LEU A 66 7.06 5.75 3.24
C LEU A 66 6.78 5.59 1.74
N LEU A 67 6.74 4.36 1.23
CA LEU A 67 6.44 4.08 -0.17
C LEU A 67 5.00 4.50 -0.51
N PHE A 68 4.03 4.12 0.32
CA PHE A 68 2.62 4.47 0.12
C PHE A 68 2.41 5.98 0.16
N ALA A 69 2.99 6.69 1.13
CA ALA A 69 2.93 8.14 1.20
C ALA A 69 3.54 8.80 -0.05
N SER A 70 4.72 8.33 -0.50
CA SER A 70 5.39 8.89 -1.68
C SER A 70 4.59 8.68 -2.97
N VAL A 71 3.97 7.51 -3.12
CA VAL A 71 3.15 7.19 -4.29
C VAL A 71 1.86 7.98 -4.27
N ASP A 72 1.18 8.08 -3.12
CA ASP A 72 -0.04 8.88 -2.97
C ASP A 72 0.23 10.38 -3.22
N ASP A 73 1.33 10.92 -2.71
CA ASP A 73 1.70 12.32 -2.90
C ASP A 73 2.03 12.67 -4.36
N THR A 74 2.54 11.71 -5.13
CA THR A 74 2.98 11.93 -6.52
C THR A 74 1.91 11.59 -7.56
N PHE A 75 1.14 10.52 -7.32
CA PHE A 75 0.25 9.91 -8.30
C PHE A 75 -1.19 9.72 -7.78
N GLY A 76 -1.46 10.05 -6.52
CA GLY A 76 -2.76 9.86 -5.88
C GLY A 76 -3.19 8.40 -5.78
N ASP A 77 -4.49 8.21 -5.70
CA ASP A 77 -5.18 6.92 -5.64
C ASP A 77 -4.84 6.00 -6.82
N GLN A 78 -4.72 6.55 -8.03
CA GLN A 78 -4.32 5.81 -9.22
C GLN A 78 -2.93 5.16 -9.07
N GLY A 79 -1.99 5.88 -8.46
CA GLY A 79 -0.65 5.35 -8.17
C GLY A 79 -0.69 4.14 -7.24
N LEU A 80 -1.55 4.17 -6.22
CA LEU A 80 -1.73 3.07 -5.27
C LEU A 80 -2.33 1.82 -5.96
N ILE A 81 -3.26 2.00 -6.89
CA ILE A 81 -3.80 0.90 -7.70
C ILE A 81 -2.71 0.27 -8.58
N VAL A 82 -1.90 1.09 -9.24
CA VAL A 82 -0.77 0.59 -10.05
C VAL A 82 0.24 -0.14 -9.17
N LEU A 83 0.57 0.39 -7.99
CA LEU A 83 1.47 -0.25 -7.04
C LEU A 83 0.96 -1.63 -6.59
N LYS A 84 -0.35 -1.73 -6.30
CA LYS A 84 -1.02 -3.00 -5.98
C LYS A 84 -0.88 -4.02 -7.12
N LEU A 85 -1.09 -3.60 -8.37
CA LEU A 85 -0.91 -4.46 -9.55
C LEU A 85 0.53 -4.93 -9.69
N VAL A 86 1.51 -4.04 -9.53
CA VAL A 86 2.94 -4.39 -9.60
C VAL A 86 3.28 -5.45 -8.57
N PHE A 87 2.87 -5.28 -7.31
CA PHE A 87 3.09 -6.32 -6.29
C PHE A 87 2.39 -7.64 -6.63
N GLY A 88 1.15 -7.60 -7.13
CA GLY A 88 0.43 -8.80 -7.56
C GLY A 88 1.17 -9.57 -8.67
N VAL A 89 1.70 -8.86 -9.66
CA VAL A 89 2.50 -9.45 -10.75
C VAL A 89 3.82 -10.02 -10.22
N LEU A 90 4.55 -9.27 -9.38
CA LEU A 90 5.83 -9.71 -8.82
C LEU A 90 5.68 -10.95 -7.96
N LEU A 91 4.67 -11.00 -7.08
CA LEU A 91 4.39 -12.17 -6.24
C LEU A 91 4.00 -13.39 -7.07
N SER A 92 3.19 -13.18 -8.11
CA SER A 92 2.82 -14.25 -9.04
C SER A 92 4.05 -14.79 -9.77
N ALA A 93 4.92 -13.92 -10.29
CA ALA A 93 6.15 -14.32 -10.98
C ALA A 93 7.15 -15.04 -10.06
N ALA A 94 7.24 -14.65 -8.78
CA ALA A 94 8.10 -15.28 -7.80
C ALA A 94 7.60 -16.67 -7.30
N SER A 95 6.35 -17.02 -7.62
CA SER A 95 5.73 -18.29 -7.20
C SER A 95 5.96 -19.45 -8.19
N PHE A 96 6.74 -19.23 -9.25
CA PHE A 96 7.14 -20.21 -10.27
C PHE A 96 8.65 -20.47 -10.23
#